data_AF-A0A973FMW2-F1
#
_entry.id   AF-A0A973FMW2-F1
#
_cell.length_a   1.000
_cell.length_b   1.000
_cell.length_c   1.000
_cell.angle_alpha   90.00
_cell.angle_beta   90.00
_cell.angle_gamma   90.00
#
_symmetry.space_group_name_H-M   'P 1'
#
loop_
_entity.id
_entity.type
_entity.pdbx_description
1 polymer ?
#
loop_
_entity_poly.entity_id
_entity_poly.type
_entity_poly.pdbx_seq_one_letter_code
_entity_poly.pdbx_strand_id
1 'polypeptide(L)'
;MVSDALYDADKFRWGPENFTTTLWIMVGSRNTPPEALHRTFKEKMDGIERIKRTFRTETGRRYGPEFIDQGIIIGNAIYAEMSKLLHHPNSPKGGSSDI
;
A
#
# COMPACT_ATOMS: atom_id res chain seq x y z
N MET A 1 15.58 -21.51 6.98
CA MET A 1 14.91 -22.16 5.83
C MET A 1 13.41 -21.91 5.79
N VAL A 2 12.57 -22.53 6.63
CA VAL A 2 11.11 -22.25 6.62
C VAL A 2 10.79 -20.82 7.07
N SER A 3 11.46 -20.34 8.11
CA SER A 3 11.28 -18.96 8.62
C SER A 3 11.62 -17.89 7.55
N ASP A 4 12.67 -18.10 6.75
CA ASP A 4 13.05 -17.16 5.70
C ASP A 4 12.05 -17.16 4.54
N ALA A 5 11.56 -18.34 4.16
CA ALA A 5 10.52 -18.45 3.14
C ALA A 5 9.20 -17.79 3.60
N LEU A 6 8.79 -18.01 4.86
CA LEU A 6 7.60 -17.36 5.43
C LEU A 6 7.79 -15.84 5.54
N TYR A 7 8.98 -15.39 5.93
CA TYR A 7 9.33 -13.98 5.98
C TYR A 7 9.25 -13.32 4.61
N ASP A 8 9.70 -14.00 3.55
CA ASP A 8 9.58 -13.51 2.17
C ASP A 8 8.13 -13.54 1.68
N ALA A 9 7.39 -14.61 2.01
CA ALA A 9 5.97 -14.77 1.67
C ALA A 9 5.12 -13.57 2.11
N ASP A 10 5.31 -13.08 3.34
CA ASP A 10 4.61 -11.89 3.85
C ASP A 10 4.78 -10.66 2.95
N LYS A 11 5.92 -10.50 2.28
CA LYS A 11 6.22 -9.28 1.49
C LYS A 11 5.48 -9.25 0.17
N PHE A 12 5.15 -10.40 -0.39
CA PHE A 12 4.44 -10.49 -1.67
C PHE A 12 3.00 -9.95 -1.59
N ARG A 13 2.47 -9.66 -0.40
CA ARG A 13 1.20 -8.93 -0.26
C ARG A 13 1.24 -7.51 -0.82
N TRP A 14 2.45 -6.95 -0.95
CA TRP A 14 2.69 -5.66 -1.60
C TRP A 14 2.98 -5.79 -3.10
N GLY A 15 2.81 -6.98 -3.66
CA GLY A 15 2.85 -7.21 -5.11
C GLY A 15 1.51 -6.94 -5.79
N PRO A 16 1.45 -7.05 -7.14
CA PRO A 16 0.31 -6.60 -7.93
C PRO A 16 -1.01 -7.28 -7.60
N GLU A 17 -0.99 -8.58 -7.32
CA GLU A 17 -2.19 -9.36 -7.02
C GLU A 17 -2.86 -8.94 -5.70
N ASN A 18 -2.06 -8.53 -4.72
CA ASN A 18 -2.53 -8.38 -3.34
C ASN A 18 -2.53 -6.93 -2.84
N PHE A 19 -1.87 -6.01 -3.54
CA PHE A 19 -1.65 -4.65 -3.06
C PHE A 19 -2.97 -3.95 -2.70
N THR A 20 -3.90 -3.88 -3.65
CA THR A 20 -5.18 -3.19 -3.52
C THR A 20 -6.02 -3.78 -2.38
N THR A 21 -6.12 -5.11 -2.33
CA THR A 21 -6.85 -5.82 -1.27
C THR A 21 -6.23 -5.54 0.10
N THR A 22 -4.91 -5.66 0.22
CA THR A 22 -4.16 -5.40 1.46
C THR A 22 -4.38 -3.97 1.94
N LEU A 23 -4.26 -2.99 1.04
CA LEU A 23 -4.46 -1.58 1.34
C LEU A 23 -5.86 -1.33 1.91
N TRP A 24 -6.91 -1.74 1.20
CA TRP A 24 -8.29 -1.44 1.61
C TRP A 24 -8.72 -2.19 2.87
N ILE A 25 -8.21 -3.41 3.09
CA ILE A 25 -8.40 -4.11 4.37
C ILE A 25 -7.77 -3.32 5.52
N MET A 26 -6.55 -2.81 5.35
CA MET A 26 -5.88 -1.99 6.39
C MET A 26 -6.61 -0.68 6.65
N VAL A 27 -7.07 0.01 5.59
CA VAL A 27 -7.80 1.27 5.70
C VAL A 27 -9.15 1.05 6.38
N GLY A 28 -9.91 0.05 5.96
CA GLY A 28 -11.21 -0.28 6.53
C GLY A 28 -11.12 -0.74 7.98
N SER A 29 -10.18 -1.64 8.30
CA SER A 29 -10.01 -2.13 9.69
C SER A 29 -9.62 -1.02 10.67
N ARG A 30 -8.94 0.03 10.21
CA ARG A 30 -8.55 1.19 11.03
C ARG A 30 -9.52 2.35 10.93
N ASN A 31 -10.61 2.21 10.17
CA ASN A 31 -11.54 3.28 9.82
C ASN A 31 -10.81 4.57 9.39
N THR A 32 -9.77 4.43 8.56
CA THR A 32 -8.90 5.56 8.19
C THR A 32 -9.61 6.46 7.18
N PRO A 33 -9.81 7.77 7.47
CA PRO A 33 -10.44 8.68 6.53
C PRO A 33 -9.61 8.84 5.24
N PRO A 34 -10.25 9.00 4.06
CA PRO A 34 -9.54 9.17 2.79
C PRO A 34 -8.51 10.30 2.79
N GLU A 35 -8.78 11.43 3.44
CA GLU A 35 -7.86 12.56 3.56
C GLU A 35 -6.65 12.22 4.42
N ALA A 36 -6.85 11.44 5.49
CA ALA A 36 -5.75 11.00 6.35
C ALA A 36 -4.85 9.98 5.64
N LEU A 37 -5.46 9.06 4.88
CA LEU A 37 -4.74 8.15 4.01
C LEU A 37 -3.92 8.93 2.97
N HIS A 38 -4.54 9.86 2.25
CA HIS A 38 -3.89 10.68 1.22
C HIS A 38 -2.66 11.43 1.76
N ARG A 39 -2.79 12.09 2.92
CA ARG A 39 -1.69 12.84 3.55
C ARG A 39 -0.45 12.00 3.83
N THR A 40 -0.62 10.73 4.19
CA THR A 40 0.49 9.85 4.59
C THR A 40 0.88 8.84 3.50
N PHE A 41 0.13 8.79 2.39
CA PHE A 41 0.23 7.73 1.40
C PHE A 41 1.64 7.59 0.83
N LYS A 42 2.23 8.70 0.38
CA LYS A 42 3.58 8.69 -0.21
C LYS A 42 4.65 8.18 0.76
N GLU A 43 4.61 8.62 2.02
CA GLU A 43 5.52 8.15 3.06
C GLU A 43 5.40 6.63 3.27
N LYS A 44 4.16 6.09 3.25
CA LYS A 44 3.94 4.64 3.33
C LYS A 44 4.45 3.90 2.10
N MET A 45 4.31 4.49 0.91
CA MET A 45 4.86 3.93 -0.33
C MET A 45 6.39 3.83 -0.29
N ASP A 46 7.08 4.84 0.24
CA ASP A 46 8.54 4.79 0.45
C ASP A 46 8.93 3.64 1.39
N GLY A 47 8.11 3.37 2.41
CA GLY A 47 8.26 2.22 3.30
C GLY A 47 8.14 0.89 2.57
N ILE A 48 7.17 0.77 1.65
CA ILE A 48 6.96 -0.42 0.83
C ILE A 48 8.13 -0.62 -0.14
N GLU A 49 8.65 0.44 -0.76
CA GLU A 49 9.78 0.35 -1.69
C GLU A 49 11.04 -0.24 -1.01
N ARG A 50 11.29 0.12 0.26
CA ARG A 50 12.42 -0.42 1.03
C ARG A 50 12.37 -1.93 1.22
N ILE A 51 11.19 -2.55 1.10
CA ILE A 51 11.01 -4.02 1.24
C ILE A 51 11.83 -4.79 0.22
N LYS A 52 12.08 -4.23 -0.98
CA LYS A 52 12.90 -4.83 -2.04
C LYS A 52 14.25 -5.35 -1.54
N ARG A 53 14.83 -4.71 -0.54
CA ARG A 53 16.16 -5.01 0.01
C ARG A 53 16.13 -6.02 1.17
N THR A 54 14.96 -6.54 1.52
CA THR A 54 14.77 -7.32 2.74
C THR A 54 14.53 -8.82 2.51
N PHE A 55 14.40 -9.27 1.26
CA PHE A 55 14.19 -10.69 0.95
C PHE A 55 15.39 -11.56 1.39
N ARG A 56 15.08 -12.71 2.00
CA ARG A 56 16.05 -13.59 2.68
C ARG A 56 16.37 -14.87 1.92
N THR A 57 15.45 -15.38 1.12
CA THR A 57 15.70 -16.53 0.25
C THR A 57 16.32 -16.09 -1.07
N GLU A 58 16.99 -17.01 -1.76
CA GLU A 58 17.52 -16.74 -3.11
C GLU A 58 16.38 -16.41 -4.09
N THR A 59 15.30 -17.19 -4.07
CA THR A 59 14.09 -16.95 -4.86
C THR A 59 13.48 -15.58 -4.54
N GLY A 60 13.31 -15.26 -3.26
CA GLY A 60 12.79 -13.96 -2.83
C GLY A 60 13.66 -12.79 -3.32
N ARG A 61 14.98 -12.89 -3.23
CA ARG A 61 15.89 -11.85 -3.75
C ARG A 61 15.83 -11.71 -5.26
N ARG A 62 15.66 -12.83 -5.98
CA ARG A 62 15.63 -12.84 -7.45
C ARG A 62 14.33 -12.26 -8.02
N TYR A 63 13.19 -12.59 -7.43
CA TYR A 63 11.87 -12.27 -8.00
C TYR A 63 11.10 -11.23 -7.18
N GLY A 64 11.29 -11.21 -5.87
CA GLY A 64 10.56 -10.32 -4.96
C GLY A 64 10.66 -8.82 -5.30
N PRO A 65 11.83 -8.28 -5.67
CA PRO A 65 11.94 -6.85 -6.01
C PRO A 65 11.02 -6.38 -7.13
N GLU A 66 10.80 -7.20 -8.17
CA GLU A 66 9.92 -6.86 -9.30
C GLU A 66 8.46 -6.82 -8.88
N PHE A 67 8.03 -7.75 -8.02
CA PHE A 67 6.68 -7.72 -7.44
C PHE A 67 6.44 -6.42 -6.68
N ILE A 68 7.42 -5.98 -5.87
CA ILE A 68 7.29 -4.71 -5.16
C ILE A 68 7.21 -3.54 -6.15
N ASP A 69 8.04 -3.51 -7.21
CA ASP A 69 7.98 -2.46 -8.23
C ASP A 69 6.59 -2.34 -8.89
N GLN A 70 5.98 -3.48 -9.22
CA GLN A 70 4.61 -3.52 -9.75
C GLN A 70 3.58 -3.01 -8.73
N GLY A 71 3.75 -3.36 -7.45
CA GLY A 71 2.94 -2.81 -6.37
C GLY A 71 3.07 -1.29 -6.22
N ILE A 72 4.29 -0.75 -6.35
CA ILE A 72 4.54 0.70 -6.32
C ILE A 72 3.82 1.41 -7.47
N ILE A 73 3.82 0.84 -8.68
CA ILE A 73 3.09 1.38 -9.83
C ILE A 73 1.59 1.47 -9.52
N ILE A 74 1.01 0.40 -8.97
CA ILE A 74 -0.41 0.36 -8.59
C ILE A 74 -0.72 1.39 -7.50
N GLY A 75 0.10 1.47 -6.45
CA GLY A 75 -0.08 2.44 -5.39
C GLY A 75 -0.01 3.88 -5.89
N ASN A 76 0.91 4.18 -6.81
CA ASN A 76 1.02 5.51 -7.42
C ASN A 76 -0.22 5.86 -8.26
N ALA A 77 -0.78 4.88 -8.99
CA ALA A 77 -2.03 5.08 -9.73
C ALA A 77 -3.20 5.39 -8.77
N ILE A 78 -3.32 4.64 -7.67
CA ILE A 78 -4.33 4.89 -6.63
C ILE A 78 -4.17 6.30 -6.03
N TYR A 79 -2.94 6.70 -5.70
CA TYR A 79 -2.67 8.03 -5.17
C TYR A 79 -3.06 9.15 -6.14
N ALA A 80 -2.78 8.97 -7.44
CA ALA A 80 -3.14 9.92 -8.47
C ALA A 80 -4.67 10.08 -8.58
N GLU A 81 -5.42 8.98 -8.59
CA GLU A 81 -6.89 9.02 -8.63
C GLU A 81 -7.49 9.61 -7.35
N MET A 82 -6.99 9.22 -6.18
CA MET A 82 -7.42 9.80 -4.90
C MET A 82 -7.17 11.30 -4.86
N SER A 83 -6.03 11.77 -5.39
CA SER A 83 -5.75 13.20 -5.50
C SER A 83 -6.77 13.92 -6.38
N LYS A 84 -7.21 13.35 -7.50
CA LYS A 84 -8.23 13.97 -8.34
C LYS A 84 -9.58 14.09 -7.62
N LEU A 85 -9.97 13.03 -6.91
CA LEU A 85 -11.25 12.99 -6.18
C LEU A 85 -11.28 14.01 -5.04
N LEU A 86 -10.21 14.11 -4.26
CA LEU A 86 -10.15 15.01 -3.09
C LEU A 86 -10.01 16.50 -3.48
N HIS A 87 -9.45 16.82 -4.65
CA HIS A 87 -9.35 18.20 -5.12
C HIS A 87 -10.57 18.67 -5.94
N HIS A 88 -11.58 17.81 -6.15
CA HIS A 88 -12.81 18.22 -6.84
C HIS A 88 -13.72 19.04 -5.89
N PRO A 89 -14.30 20.18 -6.34
CA PRO A 89 -15.05 21.12 -5.49
C PRO A 89 -16.36 20.59 -4.88
N ASN A 90 -16.70 19.32 -5.09
CA ASN A 90 -17.93 18.68 -4.58
C ASN A 90 -17.63 17.42 -3.74
N SER A 91 -16.50 17.39 -3.03
CA SER A 91 -16.30 16.37 -2.00
C SER A 91 -17.30 16.61 -0.85
N PRO A 92 -18.10 15.59 -0.44
CA PRO A 92 -19.01 15.73 0.68
C PRO A 92 -18.20 16.07 1.93
N LYS A 93 -18.54 17.20 2.57
CA LYS A 93 -17.93 17.58 3.85
C LYS A 93 -18.11 16.41 4.82
N GLY A 94 -17.00 15.82 5.24
CA GLY A 94 -16.98 14.76 6.25
C GLY A 94 -17.86 15.20 7.42
N GLY A 95 -18.85 14.37 7.75
CA GLY A 95 -19.76 14.61 8.85
C GLY A 95 -18.96 14.73 10.14
N SER A 96 -19.09 15.88 10.80
CA SER A 96 -18.77 16.04 12.21
C SER A 96 -19.61 15.03 12.98
N SER A 97 -18.99 13.99 13.53
CA SER A 97 -19.60 13.20 14.58
C SER A 97 -19.41 13.95 15.89
N ASP A 98 -20.31 14.90 16.15
CA ASP A 98 -20.60 15.37 17.50
C ASP A 98 -21.49 14.31 18.17
N ILE A 99 -20.87 13.43 18.95
CA ILE A 99 -21.46 12.76 20.12
C ILE A 99 -20.40 12.74 21.22
#